data_AF-A0A662KF10-F1
#
_entry.id   AF-A0A662KF10-F1
#
_cell.length_a   1.000
_cell.length_b   1.000
_cell.length_c   1.000
_cell.angle_alpha   90.00
_cell.angle_beta   90.00
_cell.angle_gamma   90.00
#
_symmetry.space_group_name_H-M   'P 1'
#
loop_
_entity.id
_entity.type
_entity.pdbx_description
1 polymer ?
#
loop_
_entity_poly.entity_id
_entity_poly.type
_entity_poly.pdbx_seq_one_letter_code
_entity_poly.pdbx_strand_id
1 'polypeptide(L)'
;MNRAVIALGGNALIKPGQRGTAKEQFENVKASLRFVADMIIRNWEIVITHGNGPQVGSILLQNQAGRELTPPMPLDICVAESQGLIGYMIQQSLRGILMERGIDKDVVTVITQVIVDEKDDAFKNPTKPVGPTYDEKQAMDLLKDGYRITKVSGGWRIVVPSPDPKGVVESRVIKALLE
;
A
#
# COMPACT_ATOMS: atom_id res chain seq x y z
N MET A 1 16.76 16.44 18.37
CA MET A 1 16.14 15.14 18.00
C MET A 1 16.06 15.11 16.50
N ASN A 2 16.45 14.01 15.84
CA ASN A 2 16.40 13.92 14.38
C ASN A 2 15.06 13.32 13.95
N ARG A 3 14.51 13.81 12.83
CA ARG A 3 13.25 13.31 12.25
C ARG A 3 13.51 12.74 10.86
N ALA A 4 12.95 11.56 10.59
CA ALA A 4 13.02 10.91 9.29
C ALA A 4 11.64 10.45 8.81
N VAL A 5 11.40 10.60 7.51
CA VAL A 5 10.28 9.98 6.81
C VAL A 5 10.84 8.82 5.98
N ILE A 6 10.39 7.60 6.26
CA ILE A 6 10.89 6.37 5.65
C ILE A 6 9.81 5.79 4.74
N ALA A 7 10.09 5.67 3.45
CA ALA A 7 9.19 5.03 2.48
C ALA A 7 9.57 3.56 2.26
N LEU A 8 8.73 2.63 2.73
CA LEU A 8 8.88 1.20 2.49
C LEU A 8 8.42 0.85 1.07
N GLY A 9 9.34 0.38 0.24
CA GLY A 9 9.04 -0.08 -1.12
C GLY A 9 8.26 -1.39 -1.15
N GLY A 10 7.72 -1.77 -2.32
CA GLY A 10 6.96 -3.03 -2.48
C GLY A 10 7.73 -4.29 -2.08
N ASN A 11 9.06 -4.29 -2.26
CA ASN A 11 9.96 -5.38 -1.85
C ASN A 11 10.06 -5.55 -0.33
N ALA A 12 9.68 -4.53 0.46
CA ALA A 12 9.59 -4.65 1.91
C ALA A 12 8.41 -5.53 2.35
N LEU A 13 7.45 -5.77 1.46
CA LEU A 13 6.24 -6.54 1.72
C LEU A 13 6.25 -7.88 0.98
N ILE A 14 6.52 -7.88 -0.33
CA ILE A 14 6.57 -9.11 -1.15
C ILE A 14 7.85 -9.09 -1.99
N LYS A 15 8.67 -10.13 -1.85
CA LYS A 15 9.90 -10.32 -2.62
C LYS A 15 9.62 -11.04 -3.95
N PRO A 16 10.49 -10.87 -4.97
CA PRO A 16 10.40 -11.65 -6.20
C PRO A 16 10.34 -13.17 -5.90
N GLY A 17 9.38 -13.86 -6.52
CA GLY A 17 9.17 -15.31 -6.36
C GLY A 17 8.30 -15.73 -5.18
N GLN A 18 7.92 -14.81 -4.28
CA GLN A 18 6.98 -15.12 -3.20
C GLN A 18 5.53 -15.11 -3.68
N ARG A 19 4.68 -15.89 -3.01
CA ARG A 19 3.24 -15.97 -3.32
C ARG A 19 2.45 -14.79 -2.75
N GLY A 20 3.00 -14.11 -1.75
CA GLY A 20 2.33 -12.99 -1.09
C GLY A 20 1.40 -13.41 0.05
N THR A 21 1.64 -14.57 0.66
CA THR A 21 0.89 -15.02 1.84
C THR A 21 1.07 -14.05 3.01
N ALA A 22 0.11 -14.01 3.93
CA ALA A 22 0.21 -13.17 5.12
C ALA A 22 1.51 -13.45 5.91
N LYS A 23 1.89 -14.72 6.06
CA LYS A 23 3.14 -15.12 6.72
C LYS A 23 4.37 -14.52 6.05
N GLU A 24 4.50 -14.66 4.72
CA GLU A 24 5.63 -14.08 3.97
C GLU A 24 5.69 -12.56 4.13
N GLN A 25 4.53 -11.88 4.06
CA GLN A 25 4.46 -10.42 4.21
C GLN A 25 4.86 -9.97 5.61
N PHE A 26 4.39 -10.64 6.66
CA PHE A 26 4.81 -10.37 8.04
C PHE A 26 6.31 -10.56 8.24
N GLU A 27 6.89 -11.65 7.71
CA GLU A 27 8.33 -11.92 7.82
C GLU A 27 9.17 -10.83 7.13
N ASN A 28 8.76 -10.39 5.93
CA ASN A 28 9.46 -9.33 5.21
C ASN A 28 9.34 -7.96 5.88
N VAL A 29 8.15 -7.63 6.40
CA VAL A 29 7.90 -6.40 7.15
C VAL A 29 8.74 -6.38 8.42
N LYS A 30 8.72 -7.46 9.21
CA LYS A 30 9.53 -7.59 10.43
C LYS A 30 11.02 -7.45 10.11
N ALA A 31 11.51 -8.03 9.02
CA ALA A 31 12.92 -7.89 8.62
C ALA A 31 13.29 -6.43 8.30
N SER A 32 12.44 -5.73 7.54
CA SER A 32 12.66 -4.34 7.15
C SER A 32 12.62 -3.37 8.34
N LEU A 33 11.73 -3.63 9.30
CA LEU A 33 11.52 -2.77 10.47
C LEU A 33 12.60 -2.89 11.55
N ARG A 34 13.50 -3.89 11.49
CA ARG A 34 14.65 -3.98 12.41
C ARG A 34 15.54 -2.74 12.32
N PHE A 35 15.81 -2.27 11.10
CA PHE A 35 16.59 -1.05 10.88
C PHE A 35 15.88 0.20 11.39
N VAL A 36 14.54 0.25 11.26
CA VAL A 36 13.74 1.34 11.80
C VAL A 36 13.80 1.36 13.33
N ALA A 37 13.71 0.19 13.98
CA ALA A 37 13.87 0.07 15.42
C ALA A 37 15.28 0.51 15.89
N ASP A 38 16.33 0.23 15.11
CA ASP A 38 17.69 0.72 15.41
C ASP A 38 17.77 2.26 15.39
N MET A 39 17.04 2.92 14.49
CA MET A 39 16.94 4.39 14.45
C MET A 39 16.18 4.93 15.67
N ILE A 40 15.07 4.29 16.04
CA ILE A 40 14.27 4.69 17.21
C ILE A 40 15.11 4.62 18.49
N ILE A 41 15.94 3.58 18.65
CA ILE A 41 16.89 3.45 19.78
C ILE A 41 17.89 4.60 19.83
N ARG A 42 18.31 5.09 18.66
CA ARG A 42 19.19 6.25 18.52
C ARG A 42 18.45 7.58 18.64
N ASN A 43 17.25 7.56 19.22
CA ASN A 43 16.41 8.72 19.50
C ASN A 43 15.96 9.51 18.25
N TRP A 44 15.66 8.78 17.16
CA TRP A 44 15.00 9.36 15.98
C TRP A 44 13.48 9.32 16.10
N GLU A 45 12.83 10.38 15.65
CA GLU A 45 11.41 10.40 15.35
C GLU A 45 11.18 9.89 13.94
N ILE A 46 10.34 8.87 13.80
CA ILE A 46 10.14 8.17 12.53
C ILE A 46 8.69 8.31 12.10
N VAL A 47 8.50 8.75 10.85
CA VAL A 47 7.26 8.58 10.09
C VAL A 47 7.51 7.48 9.06
N ILE A 48 6.63 6.48 9.00
CA ILE A 48 6.72 5.40 8.02
C ILE A 48 5.63 5.61 6.98
N THR A 49 6.00 5.57 5.70
CA THR A 49 5.09 5.45 4.56
C THR A 49 5.37 4.14 3.84
N HIS A 50 4.46 3.70 2.98
CA HIS A 50 4.66 2.47 2.21
C HIS A 50 3.99 2.54 0.84
N GLY A 51 4.53 1.78 -0.11
CA GLY A 51 3.79 1.41 -1.32
C GLY A 51 2.75 0.32 -1.03
N ASN A 52 1.81 0.12 -1.95
CA ASN A 52 0.74 -0.88 -1.81
C ASN A 52 0.47 -1.70 -3.09
N GLY A 53 1.27 -1.52 -4.15
CA GLY A 53 0.97 -2.03 -5.50
C GLY A 53 0.58 -3.51 -5.56
N PRO A 54 1.38 -4.42 -4.97
CA PRO A 54 1.00 -5.84 -4.90
C PRO A 54 -0.27 -6.09 -4.09
N GLN A 55 -0.43 -5.42 -2.94
CA GLN A 55 -1.53 -5.63 -1.99
C GLN A 55 -2.87 -5.14 -2.54
N VAL A 56 -2.92 -3.89 -3.04
CA VAL A 56 -4.12 -3.36 -3.69
C VAL A 56 -4.47 -4.19 -4.93
N GLY A 57 -3.45 -4.73 -5.60
CA GLY A 57 -3.63 -5.67 -6.69
C GLY A 57 -4.34 -6.96 -6.29
N SER A 58 -3.94 -7.57 -5.17
CA SER A 58 -4.62 -8.75 -4.62
C SER A 58 -6.04 -8.44 -4.15
N ILE A 59 -6.27 -7.27 -3.56
CA ILE A 59 -7.59 -6.82 -3.11
C ILE A 59 -8.54 -6.62 -4.30
N LEU A 60 -8.07 -6.01 -5.39
CA LEU A 60 -8.84 -5.89 -6.64
C LEU A 60 -9.19 -7.26 -7.22
N LEU A 61 -8.24 -8.20 -7.21
CA LEU A 61 -8.50 -9.57 -7.66
C LEU A 61 -9.58 -10.26 -6.80
N GLN A 62 -9.55 -10.06 -5.49
CA GLN A 62 -10.56 -10.59 -4.56
C GLN A 62 -11.94 -9.99 -4.82
N ASN A 63 -12.02 -8.66 -4.99
CA ASN A 63 -13.26 -7.96 -5.34
C ASN A 63 -13.82 -8.49 -6.67
N GLN A 64 -12.96 -8.68 -7.68
CA GLN A 64 -13.38 -9.21 -8.98
C GLN A 64 -13.87 -10.66 -8.88
N ALA A 65 -13.16 -11.51 -8.13
CA ALA A 65 -13.54 -12.91 -7.95
C ALA A 65 -14.86 -13.05 -7.16
N GLY A 66 -15.15 -12.10 -6.26
CA GLY A 66 -16.35 -12.07 -5.44
C GLY A 66 -17.54 -11.32 -6.04
N ARG A 67 -17.40 -10.71 -7.23
CA ARG A 67 -18.38 -9.74 -7.76
C ARG A 67 -19.81 -10.27 -7.93
N GLU A 68 -19.96 -11.57 -8.20
CA GLU A 68 -21.28 -12.23 -8.35
C GLU A 68 -21.97 -12.50 -6.99
N LEU A 69 -21.20 -12.42 -5.90
CA LEU A 69 -21.67 -12.67 -4.53
C LEU A 69 -21.81 -11.37 -3.73
N THR A 70 -20.97 -10.37 -4.01
CA THR A 70 -20.99 -9.06 -3.37
C THR A 70 -20.56 -7.97 -4.35
N PRO A 71 -21.12 -6.76 -4.29
CA PRO A 71 -20.67 -5.66 -5.13
C PRO A 71 -19.17 -5.39 -4.96
N PRO A 72 -18.40 -5.23 -6.05
CA PRO A 72 -17.00 -4.88 -5.97
C PRO A 72 -16.82 -3.43 -5.49
N MET A 73 -15.83 -3.22 -4.64
CA MET A 73 -15.44 -1.88 -4.19
C MET A 73 -14.64 -1.13 -5.25
N PRO A 74 -14.77 0.20 -5.34
CA PRO A 74 -13.94 1.00 -6.23
C PRO A 74 -12.48 1.04 -5.75
N LEU A 75 -11.58 1.48 -6.64
CA LEU A 75 -10.14 1.43 -6.41
C LEU A 75 -9.69 2.21 -5.17
N ASP A 76 -10.26 3.38 -4.92
CA ASP A 76 -9.95 4.23 -3.77
C ASP A 76 -10.27 3.52 -2.45
N ILE A 77 -11.39 2.79 -2.38
CA ILE A 77 -11.72 1.95 -1.23
C ILE A 77 -10.76 0.76 -1.12
N CYS A 78 -10.41 0.11 -2.22
CA CYS A 78 -9.38 -0.95 -2.22
C CYS A 78 -8.00 -0.42 -1.74
N VAL A 79 -7.67 0.83 -2.08
CA VAL A 79 -6.47 1.51 -1.58
C VAL A 79 -6.58 1.70 -0.06
N ALA A 80 -7.73 2.17 0.45
CA ALA A 80 -7.97 2.32 1.88
C ALA A 80 -7.86 0.98 2.64
N GLU A 81 -8.44 -0.10 2.10
CA GLU A 81 -8.29 -1.46 2.64
C GLU A 81 -6.82 -1.88 2.71
N SER A 82 -6.05 -1.59 1.65
CA SER A 82 -4.62 -1.92 1.62
C SER A 82 -3.81 -1.16 2.67
N GLN A 83 -4.23 0.07 3.06
CA GLN A 83 -3.60 0.81 4.15
C GLN A 83 -3.85 0.12 5.49
N GLY A 84 -5.08 -0.35 5.73
CA GLY A 84 -5.41 -1.14 6.93
C GLY A 84 -4.59 -2.43 7.01
N LEU A 85 -4.53 -3.17 5.90
CA LEU A 85 -3.76 -4.42 5.79
C LEU A 85 -2.28 -4.21 6.11
N ILE A 86 -1.63 -3.26 5.42
CA ILE A 86 -0.18 -3.04 5.55
C ILE A 86 0.15 -2.35 6.87
N GLY A 87 -0.65 -1.36 7.26
CA GLY A 87 -0.50 -0.63 8.51
C GLY A 87 -0.61 -1.55 9.72
N TYR A 88 -1.56 -2.50 9.71
CA TYR A 88 -1.65 -3.53 10.74
C TYR A 88 -0.36 -4.36 10.84
N MET A 89 0.16 -4.84 9.71
CA MET A 89 1.40 -5.63 9.69
C MET A 89 2.59 -4.84 10.23
N ILE A 90 2.71 -3.56 9.86
CA ILE A 90 3.77 -2.66 10.32
C ILE A 90 3.65 -2.42 11.83
N GLN A 91 2.47 -2.00 12.30
CA GLN A 91 2.22 -1.71 13.71
C GLN A 91 2.52 -2.90 14.60
N GLN A 92 1.96 -4.07 14.25
CA GLN A 92 2.17 -5.30 15.02
C GLN A 92 3.64 -5.69 15.05
N SER A 93 4.32 -5.63 13.90
CA SER A 93 5.72 -6.04 13.78
C SER A 93 6.67 -5.09 14.49
N LEU A 94 6.51 -3.78 14.30
CA LEU A 94 7.39 -2.78 14.92
C LEU A 94 7.21 -2.75 16.44
N ARG A 95 5.97 -2.76 16.92
CA ARG A 95 5.68 -2.83 18.37
C ARG A 95 6.31 -4.07 18.99
N GLY A 96 6.19 -5.23 18.33
CA GLY A 96 6.84 -6.46 18.78
C GLY A 96 8.37 -6.33 18.88
N ILE A 97 9.02 -5.77 17.86
CA ILE A 97 10.49 -5.54 17.87
C ILE A 97 10.89 -4.58 19.00
N LEU A 98 10.13 -3.50 19.22
CA LEU A 98 10.44 -2.52 20.28
C LEU A 98 10.28 -3.15 21.67
N MET A 99 9.22 -3.93 21.89
CA MET A 99 9.02 -4.68 23.13
C MET A 99 10.13 -5.70 23.39
N GLU A 100 10.55 -6.47 22.36
CA GLU A 100 11.69 -7.39 22.44
C GLU A 100 13.00 -6.68 22.88
N ARG A 101 13.10 -5.36 22.66
CA ARG A 101 14.24 -4.53 23.00
C ARG A 101 14.04 -3.68 24.26
N GLY A 102 12.96 -3.90 25.00
CA GLY A 102 12.65 -3.17 26.23
C GLY A 102 12.25 -1.71 26.02
N ILE A 103 11.75 -1.37 24.82
CA ILE A 103 11.34 -0.01 24.47
C ILE A 103 9.82 0.06 24.50
N ASP A 104 9.28 0.85 25.42
CA ASP A 104 7.85 1.15 25.50
C ASP A 104 7.55 2.39 24.64
N LYS A 105 7.06 2.17 23.42
CA LYS A 105 6.70 3.22 22.49
C LYS A 105 5.53 2.79 21.62
N ASP A 106 4.52 3.66 21.53
CA ASP A 106 3.35 3.41 20.71
C ASP A 106 3.66 3.49 19.20
N VAL A 107 2.96 2.65 18.44
CA VAL A 107 3.01 2.61 16.98
C VAL A 107 1.59 2.65 16.45
N VAL A 108 1.27 3.69 15.69
CA VAL A 108 -0.08 3.93 15.13
C VAL A 108 -0.03 4.06 13.61
N THR A 109 -1.00 3.45 12.93
CA THR A 109 -1.29 3.72 11.51
C THR A 109 -2.45 4.69 11.44
N VAL A 110 -2.32 5.69 10.58
CA VAL A 110 -3.40 6.63 10.25
C VAL A 110 -3.84 6.34 8.82
N ILE A 111 -5.13 6.01 8.63
CA ILE A 111 -5.71 5.99 7.29
C ILE A 111 -5.56 7.40 6.72
N THR A 112 -4.94 7.50 5.55
CA THR A 112 -4.45 8.76 5.00
C THR A 112 -5.04 9.02 3.62
N GLN A 113 -5.61 10.20 3.43
CA GLN A 113 -6.14 10.71 2.18
C GLN A 113 -5.16 11.73 1.58
N VAL A 114 -4.99 11.64 0.25
CA VAL A 114 -4.09 12.51 -0.50
C VAL A 114 -4.91 13.32 -1.50
N ILE A 115 -4.79 14.64 -1.41
CA ILE A 115 -5.42 15.57 -2.34
C ILE A 115 -4.66 15.49 -3.66
N VAL A 116 -5.41 15.38 -4.76
CA VAL A 116 -4.90 15.37 -6.14
C VAL A 116 -5.71 16.36 -6.98
N ASP A 117 -5.17 16.80 -8.11
CA ASP A 117 -5.89 17.70 -9.01
C ASP A 117 -6.84 16.90 -9.91
N GLU A 118 -8.14 17.18 -9.87
CA GLU A 118 -9.15 16.51 -10.71
C GLU A 118 -8.88 16.67 -12.22
N LYS A 119 -8.11 17.71 -12.61
CA LYS A 119 -7.76 18.02 -14.00
C LYS A 119 -6.40 17.45 -14.41
N ASP A 120 -5.74 16.70 -13.53
CA ASP A 120 -4.44 16.08 -13.82
C ASP A 120 -4.54 15.17 -15.05
N ASP A 121 -3.56 15.29 -15.96
CA ASP A 121 -3.54 14.54 -17.21
C ASP A 121 -3.43 13.02 -16.99
N ALA A 122 -2.98 12.58 -15.80
CA ALA A 122 -2.98 11.18 -15.40
C ALA A 122 -4.39 10.55 -15.40
N PHE A 123 -5.46 11.34 -15.22
CA PHE A 123 -6.84 10.86 -15.34
C PHE A 123 -7.25 10.61 -16.80
N LYS A 124 -6.70 11.37 -17.74
CA LYS A 124 -6.94 11.19 -19.18
C LYS A 124 -6.15 10.01 -19.74
N ASN A 125 -4.93 9.80 -19.26
CA ASN A 125 -4.04 8.73 -19.70
C ASN A 125 -3.52 7.89 -18.50
N PRO A 126 -4.29 6.89 -18.04
CA PRO A 126 -3.86 5.98 -16.98
C PRO A 126 -2.68 5.11 -17.43
N THR A 127 -1.54 5.23 -16.76
CA THR A 127 -0.31 4.52 -17.14
C THR A 127 0.17 3.50 -16.12
N LYS A 128 -0.25 3.62 -14.85
CA LYS A 128 0.32 2.84 -13.75
C LYS A 128 -0.35 1.47 -13.66
N PRO A 129 0.38 0.37 -13.90
CA PRO A 129 -0.21 -0.96 -13.84
C PRO A 129 -0.34 -1.45 -12.39
N VAL A 130 -1.49 -2.01 -12.05
CA VAL A 130 -1.81 -2.60 -10.74
C VAL A 130 -2.32 -4.03 -10.90
N GLY A 131 -2.29 -4.82 -9.84
CA GLY A 131 -2.85 -6.17 -9.88
C GLY A 131 -2.03 -7.21 -10.63
N PRO A 132 -2.55 -8.45 -10.70
CA PRO A 132 -1.96 -9.54 -11.45
C PRO A 132 -2.07 -9.31 -12.96
N THR A 133 -1.46 -10.19 -13.74
CA THR A 133 -1.64 -10.26 -15.19
C THR A 133 -2.87 -11.10 -15.53
N TYR A 134 -3.67 -10.63 -16.48
CA TYR A 134 -4.89 -11.24 -16.98
C TYR A 134 -4.70 -11.76 -18.40
N ASP A 135 -5.42 -12.82 -18.75
CA ASP A 135 -5.57 -13.23 -20.14
C ASP A 135 -6.50 -12.27 -20.92
N GLU A 136 -6.57 -12.43 -22.25
CA GLU A 136 -7.37 -11.55 -23.10
C GLU A 136 -8.87 -11.59 -22.78
N LYS A 137 -9.41 -12.76 -22.42
CA LYS A 137 -10.84 -12.91 -22.10
C LYS A 137 -11.17 -12.16 -20.81
N GLN A 138 -10.37 -12.36 -19.77
CA GLN A 138 -10.49 -11.66 -18.49
C GLN A 138 -10.34 -10.14 -18.68
N ALA A 139 -9.39 -9.72 -19.52
CA ALA A 139 -9.15 -8.31 -19.82
C ALA A 139 -10.35 -7.65 -20.50
N MET A 140 -11.01 -8.35 -21.44
CA MET A 140 -12.23 -7.88 -22.08
C MET A 140 -13.41 -7.74 -21.11
N ASP A 141 -13.52 -8.63 -20.12
CA ASP A 141 -14.55 -8.51 -19.08
C ASP A 141 -14.26 -7.32 -18.15
N LEU A 142 -12.99 -7.09 -17.79
CA LEU A 142 -12.59 -5.91 -17.02
C LEU A 142 -12.87 -4.59 -17.76
N LEU A 143 -12.70 -4.56 -19.08
CA LEU A 143 -13.08 -3.39 -19.89
C LEU A 143 -14.59 -3.09 -19.81
N LYS A 144 -15.43 -4.13 -19.83
CA LYS A 144 -16.90 -3.97 -19.68
C LYS A 144 -17.26 -3.45 -18.29
N ASP A 145 -16.51 -3.85 -17.28
CA ASP A 145 -16.65 -3.37 -15.90
C ASP A 145 -16.11 -1.94 -15.69
N GLY A 146 -15.64 -1.28 -16.75
CA GLY A 146 -15.19 0.12 -16.73
C GLY A 146 -13.73 0.33 -16.35
N TYR A 147 -12.97 -0.75 -16.12
CA TYR A 147 -11.53 -0.65 -15.87
C TYR A 147 -10.79 -0.23 -17.13
N ARG A 148 -9.65 0.44 -16.93
CA ARG A 148 -8.68 0.70 -17.99
C ARG A 148 -7.62 -0.38 -17.93
N ILE A 149 -7.24 -0.94 -19.08
CA ILE A 149 -6.24 -2.00 -19.15
C ILE A 149 -5.14 -1.64 -20.14
N THR A 150 -3.94 -2.18 -19.92
CA THR A 150 -2.82 -2.08 -20.86
C THR A 150 -2.21 -3.44 -21.11
N LYS A 151 -1.62 -3.62 -22.29
CA LYS A 151 -0.90 -4.85 -22.65
C LYS A 151 0.49 -4.82 -22.01
N VAL A 152 0.87 -5.90 -21.38
CA VAL A 152 2.18 -6.10 -20.75
C VAL A 152 2.81 -7.41 -21.24
N SER A 153 4.09 -7.62 -20.93
CA SER A 153 4.70 -8.93 -21.14
C SER A 153 3.93 -9.99 -20.33
N GLY A 154 3.41 -11.02 -21.02
CA GLY A 154 2.64 -12.10 -20.42
C GLY A 154 1.13 -11.89 -20.31
N GLY A 155 0.56 -10.78 -20.80
CA GLY A 155 -0.90 -10.58 -20.84
C GLY A 155 -1.34 -9.13 -20.70
N TRP A 156 -2.36 -8.88 -19.88
CA TRP A 156 -2.96 -7.57 -19.64
C TRP A 156 -2.94 -7.20 -18.16
N ARG A 157 -2.85 -5.90 -17.84
CA ARG A 157 -2.99 -5.41 -16.45
C ARG A 157 -3.91 -4.22 -16.41
N ILE A 158 -4.62 -4.06 -15.29
CA ILE A 158 -5.39 -2.85 -15.01
C ILE A 158 -4.39 -1.69 -14.88
N VAL A 159 -4.69 -0.58 -15.53
CA VAL A 159 -3.97 0.69 -15.36
C VAL A 159 -4.85 1.70 -14.65
N VAL A 160 -4.23 2.46 -13.77
CA VAL A 160 -4.91 3.46 -12.94
C VAL A 160 -4.24 4.81 -13.12
N PRO A 161 -5.00 5.92 -12.97
CA PRO A 161 -4.40 7.23 -12.85
C PRO A 161 -3.38 7.25 -11.70
N SER A 162 -2.28 7.96 -11.90
CA SER A 162 -1.28 8.23 -10.86
C SER A 162 -0.95 9.71 -10.83
N PRO A 163 -1.93 10.57 -10.49
CA PRO A 163 -1.76 12.02 -10.45
C PRO A 163 -0.77 12.45 -9.37
N ASP A 164 -0.23 13.66 -9.52
CA ASP A 164 0.72 14.19 -8.54
C ASP A 164 0.02 14.58 -7.22
N PRO A 165 0.56 14.18 -6.06
CA PRO A 165 0.00 14.53 -4.77
C PRO A 165 0.13 16.04 -4.52
N LYS A 166 -0.97 16.70 -4.15
CA LYS A 166 -1.03 18.14 -3.83
C LYS A 166 -1.04 18.41 -2.32
N GLY A 167 -1.45 17.44 -1.51
CA GLY A 167 -1.46 17.58 -0.06
C GLY A 167 -1.93 16.33 0.66
N VAL A 168 -1.67 16.25 1.96
CA VAL A 168 -2.12 15.17 2.84
C VAL A 168 -3.15 15.72 3.82
N VAL A 169 -4.37 15.17 3.78
CA VAL A 169 -5.50 15.65 4.58
C VAL A 169 -5.20 15.52 6.08
N GLU A 170 -4.70 14.36 6.51
CA GLU A 170 -4.39 14.06 7.90
C GLU A 170 -3.03 14.63 8.37
N SER A 171 -2.40 15.51 7.59
CA SER A 171 -1.08 16.07 7.92
C SER A 171 -1.02 16.75 9.29
N ARG A 172 -2.12 17.39 9.73
CA ARG A 172 -2.22 17.98 11.08
C ARG A 172 -2.20 16.92 12.18
N VAL A 173 -2.96 15.83 12.01
CA VAL A 173 -3.00 14.72 12.97
C VAL A 173 -1.65 14.01 13.02
N ILE A 174 -1.04 13.75 11.86
CA ILE A 174 0.28 13.11 11.77
C ILE A 174 1.34 13.96 12.49
N LYS A 175 1.31 15.29 12.34
CA LYS A 175 2.22 16.19 13.05
C LYS A 175 1.99 16.15 14.57
N ALA A 176 0.74 16.19 15.02
CA ALA A 176 0.40 16.15 16.43
C ALA A 176 0.82 14.83 17.11
N LEU A 177 0.86 13.72 16.38
CA LEU A 177 1.35 12.43 16.89
C LEU A 177 2.88 12.35 17.04
N LEU A 178 3.62 13.33 16.50
CA LEU A 178 5.08 13.42 16.61
C LEU A 178 5.53 14.44 17.66
N GLU A 179 4.61 15.17 18.27
CA GLU A 179 4.86 16.22 19.29
C GLU A 179 4.51 15.68 20.68
#